data_AF-A0A7W1XC87-F1
#
_entry.id   AF-A0A7W1XC87-F1
#
_cell.length_a   1.000
_cell.length_b   1.000
_cell.length_c   1.000
_cell.angle_alpha   90.00
_cell.angle_beta   90.00
_cell.angle_gamma   90.00
#
_symmetry.space_group_name_H-M   'P 1'
#
loop_
_entity.id
_entity.type
_entity.pdbx_description
1 polymer ?
#
loop_
_entity_poly.entity_id
_entity_poly.type
_entity_poly.pdbx_seq_one_letter_code
_entity_poly.pdbx_strand_id
1 'polypeptide(L)' 'MKEVLNDPNAPILPLINKQLVDDIVEHKFSEAPFEVGKMMEYLVQVNFWLQEYRITLV' A
#
# COMPACT_ATOMS: atom_id res chain seq x y z
N MET A 1 1.61 3.82 -5.10
CA MET A 1 0.61 2.95 -4.45
C MET A 1 -0.35 2.29 -5.41
N LYS A 2 -1.02 3.02 -6.33
CA LYS A 2 -1.94 2.40 -7.32
C LYS A 2 -1.29 1.24 -8.09
N GLU A 3 -0.03 1.37 -8.48
CA GLU A 3 0.74 0.29 -9.11
C GLU A 3 0.86 -0.95 -8.21
N VAL A 4 1.17 -0.77 -6.92
CA VAL A 4 1.27 -1.86 -5.92
C VAL A 4 -0.08 -2.54 -5.71
N LEU A 5 -1.17 -1.79 -5.64
CA LEU A 5 -2.52 -2.35 -5.45
C LEU A 5 -3.04 -3.07 -6.71
N ASN A 6 -2.55 -2.69 -7.89
CA ASN A 6 -2.92 -3.30 -9.17
C ASN A 6 -2.06 -4.51 -9.54
N ASP A 7 -0.92 -4.72 -8.86
CA ASP A 7 -0.12 -5.92 -9.00
C ASP A 7 -0.68 -7.04 -8.08
N PRO A 8 -1.32 -8.09 -8.64
CA PRO A 8 -1.87 -9.18 -7.83
C PRO A 8 -0.79 -9.99 -7.10
N ASN A 9 0.48 -9.84 -7.46
CA ASN A 9 1.61 -10.53 -6.83
C ASN A 9 2.35 -9.64 -5.81
N ALA A 10 1.88 -8.43 -5.54
CA ALA A 10 2.52 -7.57 -4.55
C ALA A 10 2.50 -8.24 -3.16
N PRO A 11 3.67 -8.48 -2.54
CA PRO A 11 3.76 -9.26 -1.29
C PRO A 11 3.13 -8.55 -0.09
N ILE A 12 2.84 -7.24 -0.17
CA ILE A 12 2.14 -6.53 0.90
C ILE A 12 0.63 -6.84 0.96
N LEU A 13 0.03 -7.35 -0.13
CA LEU A 13 -1.43 -7.52 -0.23
C LEU A 13 -2.06 -8.32 0.93
N PRO A 14 -1.44 -9.40 1.45
CA PRO A 14 -2.00 -10.13 2.60
C PRO A 14 -2.02 -9.33 3.91
N LEU A 15 -1.24 -8.25 4.01
CA LEU A 15 -1.09 -7.45 5.23
C LEU A 15 -2.02 -6.23 5.26
N ILE A 16 -2.74 -5.95 4.17
CA ILE A 16 -3.59 -4.77 4.03
C ILE A 16 -4.99 -5.15 3.57
N ASN A 17 -5.98 -4.36 3.96
CA ASN A 17 -7.28 -4.39 3.33
C ASN A 17 -7.23 -3.52 2.08
N LYS A 18 -7.10 -4.15 0.89
CA LYS A 18 -7.02 -3.43 -0.39
C LYS A 18 -8.17 -2.44 -0.57
N GLN A 19 -9.41 -2.86 -0.32
CA GLN A 19 -10.59 -2.00 -0.49
C GLN A 19 -10.51 -0.76 0.39
N LEU A 20 -10.12 -0.92 1.65
CA LEU A 20 -9.95 0.21 2.57
C LEU A 20 -8.86 1.18 2.10
N VAL A 21 -7.74 0.66 1.59
CA VAL A 21 -6.65 1.50 1.08
C VAL A 21 -7.10 2.26 -0.17
N ASP A 22 -7.81 1.61 -1.08
CA ASP A 22 -8.40 2.25 -2.27
C ASP A 22 -9.38 3.37 -1.86
N ASP A 23 -10.30 3.09 -0.94
CA ASP A 23 -11.28 4.08 -0.44
C ASP A 23 -10.59 5.30 0.19
N ILE A 24 -9.50 5.10 0.95
CA ILE A 24 -8.73 6.20 1.55
C ILE A 24 -8.06 7.05 0.47
N VAL A 25 -7.45 6.43 -0.54
CA VAL A 25 -6.79 7.16 -1.64
C VAL A 25 -7.81 7.97 -2.43
N GLU A 26 -8.99 7.42 -2.70
CA GLU A 26 -10.00 8.07 -3.53
C GLU A 26 -10.78 9.16 -2.80
N HIS A 27 -11.09 8.96 -1.52
CA HIS A 27 -12.01 9.84 -0.81
C HIS A 27 -11.35 10.71 0.27
N LYS A 28 -10.17 10.33 0.79
CA LYS A 28 -9.55 11.02 1.93
C LYS A 28 -8.31 11.82 1.58
N PHE A 29 -7.74 11.63 0.39
CA PHE A 29 -6.56 12.39 -0.02
C PHE A 29 -6.81 13.91 -0.08
N SER A 30 -8.00 14.34 -0.52
CA SER A 30 -8.35 15.77 -0.58
C SER A 30 -8.54 16.42 0.79
N GLU A 31 -8.97 15.63 1.79
CA GLU A 31 -9.21 16.09 3.16
C GLU A 31 -7.91 16.15 3.99
N ALA A 32 -7.00 15.19 3.80
CA ALA A 32 -5.78 15.02 4.59
C ALA A 32 -4.59 14.56 3.72
N PRO A 33 -4.10 15.41 2.78
CA PRO A 33 -3.13 14.99 1.78
C PRO A 33 -1.78 14.57 2.37
N PHE A 34 -1.35 15.21 3.46
CA PHE A 34 -0.07 14.91 4.11
C PHE A 34 -0.12 13.54 4.80
N GLU A 35 -1.12 13.31 5.63
CA GLU A 35 -1.31 12.07 6.38
C GLU A 35 -1.52 10.88 5.44
N VAL A 36 -2.39 11.05 4.44
CA VAL A 36 -2.64 10.01 3.44
C VAL A 36 -1.38 9.76 2.62
N GLY A 37 -0.68 10.81 2.17
CA GLY A 37 0.59 10.68 1.45
C GLY A 37 1.63 9.90 2.25
N LYS A 38 1.82 10.23 3.54
CA LYS A 38 2.73 9.51 4.45
C LYS A 38 2.37 8.05 4.63
N MET A 39 1.08 7.76 4.78
CA MET A 39 0.62 6.37 4.86
C MET A 39 0.92 5.60 3.56
N MET A 40 0.69 6.22 2.39
CA MET A 40 0.99 5.59 1.10
C MET A 40 2.50 5.35 0.91
N GLU A 41 3.34 6.31 1.27
CA GLU A 41 4.81 6.16 1.23
C GLU A 41 5.25 4.97 2.08
N TYR A 42 4.72 4.85 3.30
CA TYR A 42 5.03 3.73 4.20
C TYR A 42 4.64 2.38 3.59
N LEU A 43 3.44 2.25 3.05
CA LEU A 43 2.99 0.99 2.42
C LEU A 43 3.85 0.61 1.20
N VAL A 44 4.21 1.60 0.37
CA VAL A 44 5.12 1.36 -0.77
C VAL A 44 6.48 0.88 -0.27
N GLN A 45 7.01 1.50 0.78
CA GLN A 45 8.32 1.14 1.35
C GLN A 45 8.31 -0.27 1.96
N VAL A 46 7.25 -0.64 2.67
CA VAL A 46 7.09 -1.99 3.21
C VAL A 46 7.02 -3.02 2.09
N ASN A 47 6.24 -2.76 1.03
CA ASN A 47 6.18 -3.66 -0.12
C ASN A 47 7.56 -3.86 -0.76
N PHE A 48 8.30 -2.77 -0.95
CA PHE A 48 9.66 -2.81 -1.47
C PHE A 48 10.57 -3.71 -0.61
N TRP A 49 10.53 -3.57 0.72
CA TRP A 49 11.35 -4.43 1.60
C TRP A 49 10.96 -5.90 1.56
N LEU A 50 9.67 -6.22 1.46
CA LEU A 50 9.21 -7.60 1.31
C LEU A 50 9.77 -8.22 0.02
N GLN A 51 9.78 -7.46 -1.08
CA GLN A 51 10.35 -7.90 -2.35
C GLN A 51 11.88 -8.05 -2.28
N GLU A 52 12.57 -7.02 -1.79
CA GLU A 52 14.04 -6.97 -1.71
C GLU A 52 14.60 -8.10 -0.85
N TYR A 53 13.99 -8.35 0.31
CA TYR A 53 14.41 -9.41 1.22
C TYR A 53 13.81 -10.78 0.90
N ARG A 54 13.04 -10.91 -0.20
CA ARG A 54 12.38 -12.15 -0.63
C ARG A 54 11.53 -12.79 0.48
N ILE A 55 10.86 -11.95 1.25
CA ILE A 55 10.00 -12.40 2.36
C ILE A 55 8.75 -13.02 1.75
N THR A 56 8.50 -14.28 2.10
CA THR A 56 7.26 -14.97 1.79
C THR A 56 6.40 -14.98 3.04
N LEU A 57 5.22 -14.38 2.96
CA LEU A 57 4.22 -14.44 4.02
C LEU A 57 3.48 -15.79 3.90
N VAL A 58 3.40 -16.52 5.01
CA VAL A 58 2.78 -17.86 5.13
C VAL A 58 1.55 -17.81 6.01
#